data_AF-A0ABD5RPG3-F1
#
_entry.id   AF-A0ABD5RPG3-F1
#
_cell.length_a   1.000
_cell.length_b   1.000
_cell.length_c   1.000
_cell.angle_alpha   90.00
_cell.angle_beta   90.00
_cell.angle_gamma   90.00
#
_symmetry.space_group_name_H-M   'P 1'
#
loop_
_entity.id
_entity.type
_entity.pdbx_description
1 polymer ?
#
loop_
_entity_poly.entity_id
_entity_poly.type
_entity_poly.pdbx_seq_one_letter_code
_entity_poly.pdbx_strand_id
1 'polypeptide(L)'
;MAAQERATTVESSESGLEPNVLGALSYVLWLLTGLVVYLLEPNDEFVRFHAAQSMVFSAIVIGVGIVFTVIQTVFFSVGFFDPAGFILWSIVSLIMTLVSLVFWLASLAAWLYLVVRAYQGKTPRLPIAARFADRLV
;
A
#
# COMPACT_ATOMS: atom_id res chain seq x y z
N MET A 1 25.19 -33.14 -30.04
CA MET A 1 23.83 -32.85 -29.55
C MET A 1 23.79 -32.64 -28.04
N ALA A 2 24.77 -31.92 -27.45
CA ALA A 2 24.86 -31.71 -25.99
C ALA A 2 24.80 -30.23 -25.59
N ALA A 3 24.25 -29.38 -26.47
CA ALA A 3 24.23 -27.93 -26.29
C ALA A 3 22.83 -27.39 -25.93
N GLN A 4 21.84 -28.26 -25.67
CA GLN A 4 20.43 -27.86 -25.53
C GLN A 4 19.84 -28.09 -24.13
N GLU A 5 20.65 -28.42 -23.12
CA GLU A 5 20.16 -28.64 -21.74
C GLU A 5 20.33 -27.43 -20.80
N ARG A 6 20.87 -26.31 -21.28
CA ARG A 6 20.86 -25.03 -20.54
C ARG A 6 19.63 -24.18 -20.84
N ALA A 7 18.49 -24.81 -21.09
CA ALA A 7 17.21 -24.11 -20.95
C ALA A 7 17.04 -23.86 -19.46
N THR A 8 17.43 -22.65 -19.04
CA THR A 8 17.06 -22.02 -17.79
C THR A 8 15.68 -22.50 -17.36
N THR A 9 15.62 -23.23 -16.25
CA THR A 9 14.39 -23.36 -15.48
C THR A 9 14.07 -21.96 -14.97
N VAL A 10 13.50 -21.11 -15.83
CA VAL A 10 12.63 -20.05 -15.35
C VAL A 10 11.57 -20.85 -14.62
N GLU A 11 11.60 -20.85 -13.29
CA GLU A 11 10.47 -21.37 -12.53
C GLU A 11 9.26 -20.68 -13.12
N SER A 12 8.40 -21.48 -13.75
CA SER A 12 7.21 -20.97 -14.40
C SER A 12 6.37 -20.40 -13.27
N SER A 13 6.21 -19.07 -13.24
CA SER A 13 5.19 -18.46 -12.40
C SER A 13 3.85 -19.12 -12.75
N GLU A 14 3.01 -19.35 -11.75
CA GLU A 14 1.75 -20.07 -11.94
C GLU A 14 0.86 -19.36 -12.96
N SER A 15 1.03 -18.03 -13.08
CA SER A 15 0.36 -17.17 -14.05
C SER A 15 1.09 -16.97 -15.40
N GLY A 16 2.36 -17.37 -15.52
CA GLY A 16 3.21 -17.09 -16.69
C GLY A 16 3.69 -15.64 -16.83
N LEU A 17 3.43 -14.79 -15.81
CA LEU A 17 3.90 -13.40 -15.75
C LEU A 17 5.25 -13.27 -15.05
N GLU A 18 6.02 -12.24 -15.38
CA GLU A 18 7.28 -11.96 -14.71
C GLU A 18 7.07 -11.57 -13.22
N PRO A 19 7.92 -12.05 -12.28
CA PRO A 19 7.80 -11.75 -10.85
C PRO A 19 7.72 -10.25 -10.53
N ASN A 20 8.53 -9.43 -11.21
CA ASN A 20 8.56 -7.97 -11.08
C ASN A 20 7.23 -7.32 -11.48
N VAL A 21 6.56 -7.86 -12.50
CA VAL A 21 5.24 -7.40 -12.95
C VAL A 21 4.17 -7.80 -11.93
N LEU A 22 4.21 -9.04 -11.44
CA LEU A 22 3.30 -9.54 -10.40
C LEU A 22 3.45 -8.77 -9.08
N GLY A 23 4.69 -8.49 -8.68
CA GLY A 23 5.01 -7.66 -7.52
C GLY A 23 4.41 -6.26 -7.65
N ALA A 24 4.52 -5.61 -8.82
CA ALA A 24 3.89 -4.31 -9.07
C ALA A 24 2.36 -4.40 -9.12
N LEU A 25 1.81 -5.44 -9.76
CA LEU A 25 0.37 -5.68 -9.88
C LEU A 25 -0.31 -5.86 -8.52
N SER A 26 0.40 -6.43 -7.55
CA SER A 26 -0.09 -6.61 -6.18
C SER A 26 -0.54 -5.29 -5.52
N TYR A 27 -0.05 -4.13 -5.98
CA TYR A 27 -0.40 -2.81 -5.46
C TYR A 27 -1.58 -2.11 -6.16
N VAL A 28 -2.06 -2.63 -7.29
CA VAL A 28 -3.00 -1.90 -8.18
C VAL A 28 -4.37 -1.70 -7.57
N LEU A 29 -4.96 -2.73 -6.95
CA LEU A 29 -6.23 -2.66 -6.23
C LEU A 29 -6.01 -2.79 -4.72
N TRP A 30 -4.88 -2.27 -4.22
CA TRP A 30 -4.57 -2.20 -2.79
C TRP A 30 -4.65 -3.59 -2.13
N LEU A 31 -5.53 -3.76 -1.14
CA LEU A 31 -5.75 -5.03 -0.43
C LEU A 31 -6.13 -6.18 -1.37
N LEU A 32 -6.96 -5.90 -2.39
CA LEU A 32 -7.58 -6.96 -3.20
C LEU A 32 -6.57 -7.63 -4.11
N THR A 33 -5.78 -6.85 -4.86
CA THR A 33 -4.72 -7.41 -5.71
C THR A 33 -3.61 -8.03 -4.88
N GLY A 34 -3.26 -7.46 -3.71
CA GLY A 34 -2.28 -8.04 -2.82
C GLY A 34 -2.71 -9.44 -2.37
N LEU A 35 -3.96 -9.60 -1.93
CA LEU A 35 -4.49 -10.90 -1.52
C LEU A 35 -4.54 -11.90 -2.68
N VAL A 36 -5.04 -11.48 -3.85
CA VAL A 36 -5.16 -12.36 -5.02
C VAL A 36 -3.79 -12.85 -5.48
N VAL A 37 -2.81 -11.95 -5.61
CA VAL A 37 -1.43 -12.30 -6.03
C VAL A 37 -0.74 -13.17 -4.99
N TYR A 38 -0.93 -12.89 -3.69
CA TYR A 38 -0.37 -13.72 -2.62
C TYR A 38 -0.88 -15.17 -2.65
N LEU A 39 -2.15 -15.38 -3.01
CA LEU A 39 -2.75 -16.72 -3.12
C LEU A 39 -2.43 -17.43 -4.44
N LEU A 40 -2.21 -16.68 -5.52
CA LEU A 40 -1.90 -17.23 -6.85
C LEU A 40 -0.44 -17.66 -6.99
N GLU A 41 0.50 -16.98 -6.35
CA GLU A 41 1.93 -17.22 -6.49
C GLU A 41 2.54 -17.67 -5.15
N PRO A 42 2.20 -18.88 -4.65
CA PRO A 42 2.58 -19.34 -3.31
C PRO A 42 4.07 -19.71 -3.17
N ASN A 43 4.78 -19.92 -4.28
CA ASN A 43 6.17 -20.39 -4.28
C ASN A 43 7.19 -19.26 -4.53
N ASP A 44 6.75 -18.09 -4.99
CA ASP A 44 7.64 -16.96 -5.27
C ASP A 44 7.72 -16.01 -4.06
N GLU A 45 8.84 -16.07 -3.34
CA GLU A 45 9.10 -15.23 -2.16
C GLU A 45 9.07 -13.73 -2.48
N PHE A 46 9.55 -13.32 -3.66
CA PHE A 46 9.58 -11.91 -4.07
C PHE A 46 8.16 -11.38 -4.28
N VAL A 47 7.32 -12.16 -4.98
CA VAL A 47 5.92 -11.81 -5.23
C VAL A 47 5.13 -11.81 -3.93
N ARG A 48 5.30 -12.84 -3.08
CA ARG A 48 4.63 -12.91 -1.76
C ARG A 48 5.01 -11.75 -0.86
N PHE A 49 6.28 -11.33 -0.85
CA PHE A 49 6.71 -10.16 -0.08
C PHE A 49 5.99 -8.88 -0.51
N HIS A 50 5.93 -8.60 -1.81
CA HIS A 50 5.24 -7.40 -2.33
C HIS A 50 3.74 -7.47 -2.12
N ALA A 51 3.16 -8.65 -2.27
CA ALA A 51 1.74 -8.89 -2.03
C ALA A 51 1.38 -8.67 -0.55
N ALA A 52 2.18 -9.21 0.38
CA ALA A 52 2.02 -8.96 1.81
C ALA A 52 2.25 -7.49 2.18
N GLN A 53 3.27 -6.85 1.62
CA GLN A 53 3.55 -5.45 1.81
C GLN A 53 2.41 -4.56 1.31
N SER A 54 1.83 -4.86 0.14
CA SER A 54 0.65 -4.17 -0.41
C SER A 54 -0.53 -4.31 0.55
N MET A 55 -0.79 -5.52 1.06
CA MET A 55 -1.89 -5.75 2.00
C MET A 55 -1.71 -4.91 3.28
N VAL A 56 -0.54 -4.97 3.91
CA VAL A 56 -0.28 -4.25 5.17
C VAL A 56 -0.29 -2.74 4.97
N PHE A 57 0.37 -2.25 3.91
CA PHE A 57 0.39 -0.82 3.58
C PHE A 57 -1.03 -0.28 3.38
N SER A 58 -1.84 -0.99 2.58
CA SER A 58 -3.23 -0.61 2.30
C SER A 58 -4.09 -0.62 3.57
N ALA A 59 -3.95 -1.64 4.42
CA ALA A 59 -4.67 -1.72 5.69
C ALA A 59 -4.34 -0.53 6.62
N ILE A 60 -3.06 -0.14 6.70
CA ILE A 60 -2.63 1.00 7.50
C ILE A 60 -3.20 2.31 6.95
N VAL A 61 -3.07 2.57 5.65
CA VAL A 61 -3.57 3.80 5.03
C VAL A 61 -5.08 3.92 5.20
N ILE A 62 -5.84 2.84 4.98
CA ILE A 62 -7.29 2.82 5.17
C ILE A 62 -7.65 3.02 6.64
N GLY A 63 -7.00 2.30 7.57
CA GLY A 63 -7.29 2.40 8.99
C GLY A 63 -7.04 3.81 9.56
N VAL A 64 -5.88 4.39 9.24
CA VAL A 64 -5.55 5.77 9.62
C VAL A 64 -6.50 6.77 8.94
N GLY A 65 -6.81 6.57 7.66
CA GLY A 65 -7.75 7.40 6.91
C GLY A 65 -9.14 7.43 7.54
N ILE A 66 -9.69 6.27 7.94
CA ILE A 66 -10.98 6.16 8.61
C ILE A 66 -10.98 6.92 9.93
N VAL A 67 -9.97 6.69 10.79
CA VAL A 67 -9.85 7.39 12.08
C VAL A 67 -9.83 8.90 11.87
N PHE A 68 -9.03 9.34 10.90
CA PHE A 68 -8.88 10.76 10.59
C PHE A 68 -10.18 11.38 10.06
N THR A 69 -10.90 10.69 9.16
CA THR A 69 -12.21 11.13 8.64
C THR A 69 -13.27 11.22 9.74
N VAL A 70 -13.32 10.24 10.65
CA VAL A 70 -14.26 10.27 11.79
C VAL A 70 -13.97 11.45 12.71
N ILE A 71 -12.70 11.67 13.07
CA ILE A 71 -12.29 12.81 13.91
C ILE A 71 -12.70 14.13 13.25
N GLN A 72 -12.42 14.31 11.95
CA GLN A 72 -12.81 15.52 11.24
C GLN A 72 -14.31 15.73 11.18
N THR A 73 -15.09 14.67 10.94
CA THR A 73 -16.55 14.76 10.85
C THR A 73 -17.16 15.16 12.19
N VAL A 74 -16.70 14.55 13.29
CA VAL A 74 -17.13 14.92 14.65
C VAL A 74 -16.72 16.36 14.96
N PHE A 75 -15.47 16.74 14.68
CA PHE A 75 -14.97 18.10 14.90
C PHE A 75 -15.80 19.16 14.15
N PHE A 76 -16.07 18.92 12.87
CA PHE A 76 -16.88 19.81 12.04
C PHE A 76 -18.32 19.91 12.55
N SER A 77 -18.91 18.78 12.96
CA SER A 77 -20.28 18.77 13.48
C SER A 77 -20.42 19.60 14.77
N VAL A 78 -19.41 19.64 15.64
CA VAL A 78 -19.45 20.42 16.89
C VAL A 78 -19.23 21.91 16.60
N GLY A 79 -18.23 22.26 15.78
CA GLY A 79 -17.90 23.65 15.48
C GLY A 79 -18.96 24.39 14.65
N PHE A 80 -19.77 23.66 13.87
CA PHE A 80 -20.82 24.24 13.03
C PHE A 80 -21.97 24.87 13.85
N PHE A 81 -22.25 24.37 15.06
CA PHE A 81 -23.32 24.88 15.92
C PHE A 81 -22.89 25.95 16.92
N ASP A 82 -21.64 26.42 16.86
CA ASP A 82 -21.11 27.49 17.70
C ASP A 82 -20.86 28.78 16.88
N PRO A 83 -21.86 29.69 16.80
CA PRO A 83 -21.72 30.95 16.10
C PRO A 83 -20.65 31.87 16.71
N ALA A 84 -20.38 31.77 18.01
CA ALA A 84 -19.44 32.62 18.72
C ALA A 84 -17.98 32.23 18.41
N GLY A 85 -17.73 30.94 18.19
CA GLY A 85 -16.41 30.40 17.85
C GLY A 85 -16.11 30.30 16.35
N PHE A 86 -17.01 30.70 15.45
CA PHE A 86 -16.94 30.38 14.01
C PHE A 86 -15.56 30.61 13.36
N ILE A 87 -14.91 31.76 13.64
CA ILE A 87 -13.60 32.08 13.06
C ILE A 87 -12.52 31.11 13.58
N LEU A 88 -12.49 30.84 14.88
CA LEU A 88 -11.52 29.93 15.48
C LEU A 88 -11.72 28.50 14.96
N TRP A 89 -12.98 28.02 14.93
CA TRP A 89 -13.33 26.71 14.40
C TRP A 89 -12.93 26.56 12.92
N SER A 90 -13.10 27.60 12.12
CA SER A 90 -12.71 27.62 10.70
C SER A 90 -11.20 27.48 10.51
N ILE A 91 -10.40 28.18 11.33
CA ILE A 91 -8.94 28.09 11.27
C ILE A 91 -8.46 26.69 11.66
N VAL A 92 -8.99 26.12 12.74
CA VAL A 92 -8.62 24.76 13.17
C VAL A 92 -9.04 23.73 12.12
N SER A 93 -10.25 23.86 11.55
CA SER A 93 -10.72 22.99 10.47
C SER A 93 -9.81 23.05 9.23
N LEU A 94 -9.33 24.24 8.87
CA LEU A 94 -8.37 24.40 7.77
C LEU A 94 -7.05 23.67 8.07
N ILE A 95 -6.48 23.87 9.26
CA ILE A 95 -5.25 23.20 9.67
C ILE A 95 -5.41 21.67 9.62
N MET A 96 -6.51 21.15 10.16
CA MET A 96 -6.82 19.72 10.12
C MET A 96 -6.91 19.20 8.68
N THR A 97 -7.54 19.95 7.78
CA THR A 97 -7.63 19.60 6.35
C THR A 97 -6.26 19.58 5.68
N LEU A 98 -5.41 20.56 5.97
CA LEU A 98 -4.05 20.61 5.44
C LEU A 98 -3.19 19.43 5.93
N VAL A 99 -3.30 19.07 7.22
CA VAL A 99 -2.63 17.88 7.78
C VAL A 99 -3.11 16.60 7.07
N SER A 100 -4.42 16.49 6.82
CA SER A 100 -5.01 15.40 6.03
C SER A 100 -4.37 15.28 4.66
N LEU A 101 -4.27 16.43 3.97
CA LEU A 101 -3.77 16.49 2.62
C LEU A 101 -2.31 16.03 2.56
N VAL A 102 -1.48 16.47 3.51
CA VAL A 102 -0.09 16.00 3.62
C VAL A 102 -0.02 14.49 3.82
N PHE A 103 -0.87 13.92 4.69
CA PHE A 103 -0.94 12.48 4.90
C PHE A 103 -1.32 11.71 3.61
N TRP A 104 -2.35 12.17 2.90
CA TRP A 104 -2.79 11.54 1.65
C TRP A 104 -1.72 11.61 0.55
N LEU A 105 -1.07 12.76 0.41
CA LEU A 105 0.01 12.93 -0.57
C LEU A 105 1.24 12.08 -0.22
N ALA A 106 1.62 12.02 1.06
CA ALA A 106 2.70 11.15 1.51
C ALA A 106 2.39 9.67 1.28
N SER A 107 1.14 9.25 1.53
CA SER A 107 0.68 7.89 1.27
C SER A 107 0.68 7.57 -0.23
N LEU A 108 0.22 8.50 -1.08
CA LEU A 108 0.27 8.34 -2.53
C LEU A 108 1.71 8.25 -3.05
N ALA A 109 2.62 9.09 -2.55
CA ALA A 109 4.02 9.06 -2.90
C ALA A 109 4.69 7.74 -2.47
N ALA A 110 4.39 7.26 -1.26
CA ALA A 110 4.85 5.97 -0.77
C ALA A 110 4.32 4.82 -1.63
N TRP A 111 3.03 4.83 -1.98
CA TRP A 111 2.42 3.84 -2.87
C TRP A 111 3.09 3.79 -4.25
N LEU A 112 3.25 4.95 -4.90
CA LEU A 112 3.95 5.04 -6.19
C LEU A 112 5.39 4.55 -6.10
N TYR A 113 6.09 4.91 -5.03
CA TYR A 113 7.45 4.44 -4.78
C TYR A 113 7.49 2.90 -4.68
N LEU A 114 6.57 2.28 -3.96
CA LEU A 114 6.50 0.81 -3.85
C LEU A 114 6.23 0.14 -5.20
N VAL A 115 5.26 0.65 -5.98
CA VAL A 115 4.93 0.14 -7.32
C VAL A 115 6.15 0.18 -8.23
N VAL A 116 6.82 1.33 -8.32
CA VAL A 116 7.99 1.51 -9.20
C VAL A 116 9.14 0.61 -8.78
N ARG A 117 9.36 0.44 -7.47
CA ARG A 117 10.45 -0.39 -6.95
C ARG A 117 10.19 -1.89 -7.13
N ALA A 118 8.94 -2.32 -6.97
CA ALA A 118 8.51 -3.69 -7.27
C ALA A 118 8.74 -4.01 -8.75
N TYR A 119 8.35 -3.10 -9.65
CA TYR A 119 8.59 -3.25 -11.08
C TYR A 119 10.09 -3.32 -11.44
N GLN A 120 10.94 -2.62 -10.68
CA GLN A 120 12.40 -2.68 -10.83
C GLN A 120 13.05 -3.95 -10.22
N GLY A 121 12.26 -4.89 -9.68
CA GLY A 121 12.80 -6.08 -9.01
C GLY A 121 13.48 -5.78 -7.67
N LYS A 122 13.22 -4.62 -7.06
CA LYS A 122 13.81 -4.23 -5.77
C LYS A 122 12.78 -4.42 -4.66
N THR A 123 13.24 -4.84 -3.49
CA THR A 123 12.41 -5.09 -2.29
C THR A 123 12.59 -3.99 -1.23
N PRO A 124 12.02 -2.78 -1.40
CA PRO A 124 12.10 -1.73 -0.38
C PRO A 124 11.33 -2.16 0.88
N ARG A 125 12.05 -2.39 1.97
CA ARG A 125 11.45 -2.78 3.26
C ARG A 125 10.94 -1.54 4.01
N LEU A 126 9.62 -1.37 4.08
CA LEU A 126 9.02 -0.41 4.99
C LEU A 126 9.09 -0.96 6.43
N PRO A 127 9.65 -0.25 7.43
CA PRO A 127 9.89 -0.81 8.77
C PRO A 127 8.65 -1.41 9.45
N ILE A 128 7.47 -0.83 9.20
CA ILE A 128 6.20 -1.30 9.75
C ILE A 128 5.63 -2.45 8.91
N ALA A 129 5.65 -2.37 7.57
CA ALA A 129 5.10 -3.40 6.69
C ALA A 129 5.98 -4.66 6.61
N ALA A 130 7.30 -4.49 6.64
CA ALA A 130 8.27 -5.58 6.58
C ALA A 130 8.14 -6.54 7.77
N ARG A 131 7.92 -6.03 8.99
CA ARG A 131 7.75 -6.90 10.18
C ARG A 131 6.55 -7.85 10.09
N PHE A 132 5.51 -7.49 9.34
CA PHE A 132 4.34 -8.33 9.11
C PHE A 132 4.50 -9.19 7.85
N ALA A 133 5.09 -8.63 6.79
CA ALA A 133 5.40 -9.36 5.56
C ALA A 133 6.38 -10.52 5.81
N ASP A 134 7.41 -10.30 6.63
CA ASP A 134 8.41 -11.32 7.00
C ASP A 134 7.81 -12.50 7.81
N ARG A 135 6.58 -12.36 8.34
CA ARG A 135 5.85 -13.46 9.00
C ARG A 135 4.92 -14.22 8.05
N LEU A 136 4.63 -13.64 6.90
CA LEU A 136 3.70 -14.17 5.90
C LEU A 136 4.42 -14.76 4.68
N VAL A 137 5.71 -14.49 4.49
CA VAL A 137 6.54 -15.13 3.45
C VAL A 137 7.25 -16.32 4.07
#